data_AF-A0A7I9VHA0-F1
#
_entry.id   AF-A0A7I9VHA0-F1
#
_cell.length_a   1.000
_cell.length_b   1.000
_cell.length_c   1.000
_cell.angle_alpha   90.00
_cell.angle_beta   90.00
_cell.angle_gamma   90.00
#
_symmetry.space_group_name_H-M   'P 1'
#
loop_
_entity.id
_entity.type
_entity.pdbx_description
1 polymer ?
#
loop_
_entity_poly.entity_id
_entity_poly.type
_entity_poly.pdbx_seq_one_letter_code
_entity_poly.pdbx_strand_id
1 'polypeptide(L)'
;MTTAPIPWLPGLAALALSAGCGGGAGRNPAPLSSGDVNLVFVVSQDLAFQAPGDVDPGTANLSPQGLQRSLLLGTFLRDQVLGGNDVNRIYAVAPTTHLQTAQQLPDLVPLETIEPFAVLNHTTLSSDLAGGSPFTGQNSPIRASYAQGSVPPGVAVPAQYCPTCAGLDFADQGGVNEALVAEILAAGAPGTYVLSAPWETVRALLASVAGAGGRALPVPAAYAGPDRVYALSRSPSGAVALATYDAHLSPAATYPVLPAPVARGTCTPPTPSTLTVRAGVGGAVVPAAANRGETVYIVRHAEAHPQGYWSDNNYVGAGQWRALDLPDALRGKVTPDQVWSQDPATFSRGTVSGVGEQYWSSVAPALTVAPYAIANGLALHLASSLDLTSPDLPRASSDFFFTGGRFSGHDLLLGWTFTQVPQMIAALVASYFPGGGAPQVPAWPPTDYDSLWIVTLDASGDLTLDFSQCEGIDSAALPSTAPRF
;
A
#
# COMPACT_ATOMS: atom_id res chain seq x y z
N MET A 1 82.77 25.97 -32.34
CA MET A 1 82.86 26.41 -30.94
C MET A 1 81.69 27.35 -30.68
N THR A 2 80.90 27.05 -29.65
CA THR A 2 79.96 27.94 -28.88
C THR A 2 78.83 28.63 -29.66
N THR A 3 77.54 28.69 -29.27
CA THR A 3 76.70 28.14 -28.19
C THR A 3 75.26 28.66 -28.47
N ALA A 4 74.27 27.83 -28.12
CA ALA A 4 72.94 28.15 -27.56
C ALA A 4 71.71 28.52 -28.46
N PRO A 5 70.49 28.13 -28.01
CA PRO A 5 69.24 28.17 -28.78
C PRO A 5 68.21 29.25 -28.31
N ILE A 6 67.15 29.41 -29.12
CA ILE A 6 66.04 30.37 -28.98
C ILE A 6 64.92 29.84 -28.06
N PRO A 7 64.27 30.66 -27.20
CA PRO A 7 63.10 30.24 -26.44
C PRO A 7 61.74 30.73 -27.01
N TRP A 8 60.82 29.76 -27.12
CA TRP A 8 59.40 29.73 -26.69
C TRP A 8 58.52 31.00 -26.71
N LEU A 9 57.46 30.96 -27.53
CA LEU A 9 56.22 31.74 -27.42
C LEU A 9 55.19 30.99 -26.53
N PRO A 10 54.37 31.68 -25.71
CA PRO A 10 53.27 31.05 -24.98
C PRO A 10 51.98 31.01 -25.82
N GLY A 11 51.36 29.84 -25.92
CA GLY A 11 50.02 29.65 -26.45
C GLY A 11 48.96 29.86 -25.37
N LEU A 12 48.04 30.81 -25.60
CA LEU A 12 46.80 30.95 -24.85
C LEU A 12 45.88 29.75 -25.14
N ALA A 13 45.58 28.94 -24.13
CA ALA A 13 44.48 27.99 -24.16
C ALA A 13 43.20 28.68 -23.65
N ALA A 14 42.26 28.95 -24.56
CA ALA A 14 40.91 29.36 -24.20
C ALA A 14 40.15 28.15 -23.66
N LEU A 15 39.87 28.14 -22.36
CA LEU A 15 38.95 27.18 -21.73
C LEU A 15 37.51 27.59 -22.08
N ALA A 16 36.89 26.89 -23.03
CA ALA A 16 35.46 27.01 -23.28
C ALA A 16 34.70 26.34 -22.12
N LEU A 17 34.08 27.16 -21.26
CA LEU A 17 33.08 26.74 -20.29
C LEU A 17 31.81 26.33 -21.05
N SER A 18 31.58 25.03 -21.21
CA SER A 18 30.30 24.50 -21.67
C SER A 18 29.29 24.53 -20.51
N ALA A 19 28.55 25.64 -20.41
CA ALA A 19 27.27 25.67 -19.74
C ALA A 19 26.26 24.90 -20.60
N GLY A 20 25.83 23.72 -20.14
CA GLY A 20 24.84 22.90 -20.82
C GLY A 20 23.42 23.26 -20.39
N CYS A 21 22.72 24.02 -21.22
CA CYS A 21 21.26 24.02 -21.29
C CYS A 21 20.84 23.09 -22.45
N GLY A 22 19.75 22.33 -22.29
CA GLY A 22 19.01 21.74 -23.41
C GLY A 22 18.92 20.22 -23.39
N GLY A 23 17.68 19.72 -23.31
CA GLY A 23 17.32 18.31 -23.24
C GLY A 23 17.90 17.48 -24.38
N GLY A 24 18.70 16.48 -24.01
CA GLY A 24 18.82 15.23 -24.74
C GLY A 24 18.11 14.16 -23.91
N ALA A 25 17.53 13.15 -24.57
CA ALA A 25 17.15 11.91 -23.92
C ALA A 25 18.43 11.28 -23.34
N GLY A 26 18.76 11.68 -22.10
CA GLY A 26 19.95 11.27 -21.41
C GLY A 26 19.80 9.82 -21.01
N ARG A 27 20.81 9.01 -21.31
CA ARG A 27 20.89 7.65 -20.79
C ARG A 27 20.79 7.72 -19.27
N ASN A 28 19.92 6.88 -18.67
CA ASN A 28 19.82 6.77 -17.23
C ASN A 28 21.21 6.52 -16.59
N PRO A 29 21.44 7.02 -15.37
CA PRO A 29 22.61 6.66 -14.58
C PRO A 29 22.74 5.13 -14.42
N ALA A 30 23.92 4.67 -14.03
CA ALA A 30 24.09 3.27 -13.65
C ALA A 30 23.21 2.92 -12.43
N PRO A 31 22.88 1.63 -12.22
CA PRO A 31 22.21 1.20 -11.00
C PRO A 31 22.98 1.61 -9.74
N LEU A 32 22.24 1.83 -8.65
CA LEU A 32 22.78 2.28 -7.37
C LEU A 32 23.69 1.21 -6.75
N SER A 33 24.75 1.67 -6.08
CA SER A 33 25.67 0.81 -5.33
C SER A 33 25.01 0.33 -4.04
N SER A 34 24.97 -0.99 -3.82
CA SER A 34 24.53 -1.57 -2.54
C SER A 34 25.47 -1.30 -1.38
N GLY A 35 26.69 -0.79 -1.66
CA GLY A 35 27.65 -0.33 -0.64
C GLY A 35 27.41 1.09 -0.15
N ASP A 36 26.51 1.84 -0.79
CA ASP A 36 26.16 3.21 -0.42
C ASP A 36 24.90 3.23 0.44
N VAL A 37 24.66 4.33 1.17
CA VAL A 37 23.34 4.62 1.73
C VAL A 37 22.54 5.38 0.67
N ASN A 38 21.51 4.75 0.10
CA ASN A 38 20.71 5.33 -0.98
C ASN A 38 19.31 5.68 -0.48
N LEU A 39 18.92 6.95 -0.62
CA LEU A 39 17.54 7.41 -0.46
C LEU A 39 16.93 7.59 -1.86
N VAL A 40 15.95 6.77 -2.19
CA VAL A 40 15.27 6.78 -3.49
C VAL A 40 13.88 7.37 -3.32
N PHE A 41 13.62 8.49 -3.96
CA PHE A 41 12.35 9.20 -3.92
C PHE A 41 11.54 8.87 -5.17
N VAL A 42 10.40 8.22 -4.96
CA VAL A 42 9.40 7.90 -5.96
C VAL A 42 8.26 8.89 -5.81
N VAL A 43 8.02 9.69 -6.85
CA VAL A 43 6.95 10.69 -6.82
C VAL A 43 5.63 9.99 -7.11
N SER A 44 4.80 9.83 -6.08
CA SER A 44 3.43 9.35 -6.25
C SER A 44 2.59 10.45 -6.86
N GLN A 45 1.57 10.04 -7.61
CA GLN A 45 0.70 10.96 -8.33
C GLN A 45 -0.44 11.45 -7.44
N ASP A 46 -0.89 12.66 -7.67
CA ASP A 46 -2.08 13.21 -7.04
C ASP A 46 -2.80 14.16 -8.01
N LEU A 47 -3.88 14.80 -7.56
CA LEU A 47 -4.63 15.75 -8.39
C LEU A 47 -3.85 16.99 -8.80
N ALA A 48 -2.81 17.37 -8.06
CA ALA A 48 -1.97 18.54 -8.35
C ALA A 48 -0.81 18.19 -9.31
N PHE A 49 -0.25 16.99 -9.17
CA PHE A 49 0.96 16.52 -9.83
C PHE A 49 0.79 15.09 -10.36
N GLN A 50 0.25 15.00 -11.57
CA GLN A 50 0.11 13.73 -12.32
C GLN A 50 0.43 13.91 -13.81
N ALA A 51 0.65 12.81 -14.52
CA ALA A 51 0.47 12.82 -15.97
C ALA A 51 -1.02 12.72 -16.32
N PRO A 52 -1.52 13.37 -17.38
CA PRO A 52 -2.93 13.34 -17.72
C PRO A 52 -3.51 11.92 -17.79
N GLY A 53 -4.55 11.68 -17.00
CA GLY A 53 -5.30 10.44 -16.99
C GLY A 53 -4.79 9.40 -16.01
N ASP A 54 -3.76 9.67 -15.22
CA ASP A 54 -3.23 8.70 -14.25
C ASP A 54 -3.98 8.69 -12.91
N VAL A 55 -4.59 9.81 -12.52
CA VAL A 55 -5.43 9.92 -11.31
C VAL A 55 -6.85 10.27 -11.72
N ASP A 56 -7.84 9.55 -11.19
CA ASP A 56 -9.25 9.87 -11.40
C ASP A 56 -9.69 10.98 -10.41
N PRO A 57 -10.12 12.15 -10.89
CA PRO A 57 -10.51 13.27 -10.03
C PRO A 57 -11.79 13.04 -9.23
N GLY A 58 -12.62 12.05 -9.58
CA GLY A 58 -13.83 11.69 -8.84
C GLY A 58 -13.57 10.73 -7.69
N THR A 59 -12.53 9.89 -7.78
CA THR A 59 -12.25 8.83 -6.81
C THR A 59 -10.99 9.07 -6.00
N ALA A 60 -10.10 9.96 -6.46
CA ALA A 60 -8.79 10.25 -5.86
C ALA A 60 -7.80 9.07 -5.81
N ASN A 61 -8.14 7.96 -6.45
CA ASN A 61 -7.25 6.83 -6.63
C ASN A 61 -6.53 6.93 -7.98
N LEU A 62 -5.55 6.04 -8.21
CA LEU A 62 -5.08 5.82 -9.56
C LEU A 62 -6.24 5.46 -10.50
N SER A 63 -6.13 5.87 -11.76
CA SER A 63 -6.95 5.33 -12.83
C SER A 63 -6.37 3.99 -13.32
N PRO A 64 -7.06 3.27 -14.23
CA PRO A 64 -6.47 2.14 -14.94
C PRO A 64 -5.10 2.45 -15.58
N GLN A 65 -4.93 3.65 -16.15
CA GLN A 65 -3.67 4.14 -16.72
C GLN A 65 -2.60 4.33 -15.65
N GLY A 66 -2.97 4.96 -14.55
CA GLY A 66 -2.08 5.20 -13.42
C GLY A 66 -1.58 3.91 -12.80
N LEU A 67 -2.48 2.94 -12.57
CA LEU A 67 -2.12 1.61 -12.09
C LEU A 67 -1.14 0.91 -13.04
N GLN A 68 -1.38 1.00 -14.35
CA GLN A 68 -0.45 0.44 -15.34
C GLN A 68 0.93 1.12 -15.29
N ARG A 69 0.98 2.44 -15.06
CA ARG A 69 2.26 3.13 -14.84
C ARG A 69 2.98 2.59 -13.61
N SER A 70 2.27 2.44 -12.49
CA SER A 70 2.85 1.94 -11.24
C SER A 70 3.45 0.54 -11.39
N LEU A 71 2.77 -0.34 -12.13
CA LEU A 71 3.28 -1.69 -12.44
C LEU A 71 4.59 -1.64 -13.24
N LEU A 72 4.64 -0.81 -14.29
CA LEU A 72 5.84 -0.62 -15.12
C LEU A 72 6.98 0.06 -14.33
N LEU A 73 6.64 1.04 -13.50
CA LEU A 73 7.59 1.74 -12.65
C LEU A 73 8.20 0.81 -11.60
N GLY A 74 7.41 -0.11 -11.03
CA GLY A 74 7.92 -1.13 -10.12
C GLY A 74 9.01 -2.00 -10.75
N THR A 75 8.78 -2.50 -11.97
CA THR A 75 9.79 -3.24 -12.75
C THR A 75 11.03 -2.37 -13.01
N PHE A 76 10.84 -1.11 -13.41
CA PHE A 76 11.94 -0.17 -13.66
C PHE A 76 12.80 0.09 -12.41
N LEU A 77 12.17 0.32 -11.25
CA LEU A 77 12.85 0.51 -9.98
C LEU A 77 13.72 -0.71 -9.65
N ARG A 78 13.15 -1.92 -9.76
CA ARG A 78 13.88 -3.16 -9.49
C ARG A 78 15.09 -3.33 -10.43
N ASP A 79 14.87 -3.20 -11.72
CA ASP A 79 15.86 -3.62 -12.72
C ASP A 79 16.88 -2.52 -13.06
N GLN A 80 16.44 -1.26 -13.17
CA GLN A 80 17.27 -0.15 -13.66
C GLN A 80 17.83 0.72 -12.53
N VAL A 81 17.07 0.92 -11.45
CA VAL A 81 17.53 1.76 -10.33
C VAL A 81 18.33 0.93 -9.33
N LEU A 82 17.80 -0.21 -8.89
CA LEU A 82 18.48 -1.09 -7.91
C LEU A 82 19.37 -2.16 -8.55
N GLY A 83 19.28 -2.37 -9.87
CA GLY A 83 20.11 -3.36 -10.57
C GLY A 83 19.80 -4.80 -10.17
N GLY A 84 18.55 -5.08 -9.79
CA GLY A 84 18.09 -6.39 -9.33
C GLY A 84 18.35 -6.69 -7.85
N ASN A 85 18.89 -5.75 -7.07
CA ASN A 85 19.07 -5.89 -5.63
C ASN A 85 17.75 -5.68 -4.86
N ASP A 86 17.64 -6.29 -3.69
CA ASP A 86 16.52 -6.05 -2.77
C ASP A 86 16.63 -4.69 -2.06
N VAL A 87 15.48 -4.07 -1.84
CA VAL A 87 15.34 -2.87 -1.02
C VAL A 87 15.47 -3.20 0.46
N ASN A 88 16.04 -2.28 1.24
CA ASN A 88 16.14 -2.45 2.70
C ASN A 88 14.84 -2.07 3.40
N ARG A 89 14.26 -0.92 3.02
CA ARG A 89 12.99 -0.42 3.58
C ARG A 89 12.24 0.42 2.56
N ILE A 90 10.91 0.31 2.59
CA ILE A 90 9.98 1.16 1.84
C ILE A 90 9.17 1.98 2.84
N TYR A 91 9.04 3.27 2.57
CA TYR A 91 8.19 4.21 3.30
C TYR A 91 7.20 4.83 2.33
N ALA A 92 5.97 4.99 2.76
CA ALA A 92 4.93 5.68 2.02
C ALA A 92 4.23 6.72 2.92
N VAL A 93 3.64 7.74 2.30
CA VAL A 93 2.77 8.69 3.00
C VAL A 93 1.56 7.96 3.58
N ALA A 94 1.26 8.23 4.85
CA ALA A 94 0.07 7.73 5.53
C ALA A 94 -1.19 8.32 4.86
N PRO A 95 -2.11 7.50 4.33
CA PRO A 95 -3.14 7.96 3.39
C PRO A 95 -4.04 9.09 3.90
N THR A 96 -4.38 9.12 5.18
CA THR A 96 -5.28 10.17 5.69
C THR A 96 -4.57 11.48 6.01
N THR A 97 -3.24 11.52 5.98
CA THR A 97 -2.46 12.76 6.18
C THR A 97 -2.51 13.66 4.95
N HIS A 98 -2.82 13.08 3.78
CA HIS A 98 -3.07 13.77 2.54
C HIS A 98 -4.48 13.44 2.04
N LEU A 99 -5.41 14.39 2.13
CA LEU A 99 -6.76 14.21 1.61
C LEU A 99 -6.89 14.88 0.25
N GLN A 100 -7.40 14.14 -0.71
CA GLN A 100 -7.57 14.55 -2.10
C GLN A 100 -9.06 14.82 -2.41
N THR A 101 -9.33 15.61 -3.46
CA THR A 101 -10.66 16.03 -3.98
C THR A 101 -11.47 16.94 -3.04
N ALA A 102 -12.62 17.43 -3.54
CA ALA A 102 -13.60 18.16 -2.73
C ALA A 102 -14.27 17.28 -1.66
N GLN A 103 -14.25 15.96 -1.84
CA GLN A 103 -14.83 14.96 -0.97
C GLN A 103 -13.87 14.52 0.16
N GLN A 104 -12.64 15.07 0.20
CA GLN A 104 -11.63 14.77 1.22
C GLN A 104 -11.35 13.26 1.37
N LEU A 105 -11.17 12.58 0.23
CA LEU A 105 -10.84 11.16 0.18
C LEU A 105 -9.36 10.94 0.57
N PRO A 106 -9.03 9.85 1.26
CA PRO A 106 -7.65 9.54 1.63
C PRO A 106 -6.78 9.27 0.39
N ASP A 107 -5.53 9.71 0.42
CA ASP A 107 -4.57 9.47 -0.65
C ASP A 107 -3.93 8.08 -0.55
N LEU A 108 -4.47 7.12 -1.30
CA LEU A 108 -3.85 5.79 -1.40
C LEU A 108 -2.78 5.68 -2.48
N VAL A 109 -2.62 6.69 -3.34
CA VAL A 109 -1.73 6.62 -4.50
C VAL A 109 -0.26 6.38 -4.11
N PRO A 110 0.30 6.91 -3.00
CA PRO A 110 1.62 6.55 -2.53
C PRO A 110 1.82 5.04 -2.32
N LEU A 111 0.81 4.36 -1.77
CA LEU A 111 0.82 2.91 -1.57
C LEU A 111 0.59 2.17 -2.89
N GLU A 112 -0.43 2.56 -3.67
CA GLU A 112 -0.74 1.96 -4.98
C GLU A 112 0.43 2.07 -5.97
N THR A 113 1.23 3.14 -5.87
CA THR A 113 2.41 3.37 -6.72
C THR A 113 3.55 2.42 -6.37
N ILE A 114 3.79 2.17 -5.07
CA ILE A 114 4.99 1.45 -4.63
C ILE A 114 4.76 -0.04 -4.37
N GLU A 115 3.51 -0.48 -4.22
CA GLU A 115 3.17 -1.88 -3.98
C GLU A 115 3.71 -2.82 -5.08
N PRO A 116 3.59 -2.51 -6.39
CA PRO A 116 4.21 -3.34 -7.43
C PRO A 116 5.71 -3.52 -7.28
N PHE A 117 6.42 -2.51 -6.74
CA PHE A 117 7.84 -2.63 -6.42
C PHE A 117 8.06 -3.49 -5.16
N ALA A 118 7.25 -3.29 -4.12
CA ALA A 118 7.36 -4.04 -2.86
C ALA A 118 7.35 -5.57 -3.10
N VAL A 119 6.40 -6.06 -3.90
CA VAL A 119 6.26 -7.50 -4.22
C VAL A 119 7.32 -8.07 -5.18
N LEU A 120 8.16 -7.21 -5.77
CA LEU A 120 9.33 -7.61 -6.57
C LEU A 120 10.61 -7.75 -5.74
N ASN A 121 10.55 -7.44 -4.45
CA ASN A 121 11.64 -7.58 -3.50
C ASN A 121 11.44 -8.82 -2.61
N HIS A 122 12.49 -9.21 -1.92
CA HIS A 122 12.44 -10.35 -1.00
C HIS A 122 12.65 -9.92 0.45
N THR A 123 11.89 -10.53 1.36
CA THR A 123 12.07 -10.38 2.80
C THR A 123 12.07 -11.75 3.45
N THR A 124 13.01 -11.96 4.38
CA THR A 124 13.08 -13.18 5.19
C THR A 124 12.51 -12.92 6.57
N LEU A 125 11.43 -13.62 6.90
CA LEU A 125 10.80 -13.62 8.22
C LEU A 125 10.77 -15.04 8.77
N SER A 126 10.45 -15.19 10.06
CA SER A 126 10.13 -16.49 10.64
C SER A 126 8.90 -17.11 9.97
N SER A 127 8.87 -18.45 9.87
CA SER A 127 7.73 -19.22 9.34
C SER A 127 6.47 -19.16 10.22
N ASP A 128 6.59 -18.63 11.44
CA ASP A 128 5.50 -18.43 12.39
C ASP A 128 5.77 -17.26 13.37
N LEU A 129 4.77 -16.95 14.22
CA LEU A 129 4.88 -15.93 15.27
C LEU A 129 5.88 -16.24 16.39
N ALA A 130 6.29 -17.50 16.53
CA ALA A 130 7.11 -17.99 17.63
C ALA A 130 8.61 -18.01 17.29
N GLY A 131 9.00 -17.57 16.09
CA GLY A 131 10.39 -17.59 15.65
C GLY A 131 10.82 -18.94 15.08
N GLY A 132 9.92 -19.63 14.38
CA GLY A 132 10.20 -20.82 13.57
C GLY A 132 11.25 -20.62 12.45
N SER A 133 11.27 -21.55 11.50
CA SER A 133 12.31 -21.56 10.46
C SER A 133 12.22 -20.33 9.56
N PRO A 134 13.35 -19.69 9.19
CA PRO A 134 13.31 -18.57 8.25
C PRO A 134 12.67 -18.95 6.92
N PHE A 135 11.83 -18.06 6.40
CA PHE A 135 11.16 -18.19 5.13
C PHE A 135 11.25 -16.87 4.36
N THR A 136 11.70 -16.94 3.10
CA THR A 136 11.85 -15.78 2.20
C THR A 136 10.63 -15.61 1.30
N GLY A 137 9.84 -14.58 1.57
CA GLY A 137 8.69 -14.19 0.75
C GLY A 137 9.07 -13.20 -0.36
N GLN A 138 8.26 -13.18 -1.42
CA GLN A 138 8.32 -12.19 -2.50
C GLN A 138 7.54 -10.94 -2.08
N ASN A 139 8.10 -10.19 -1.13
CA ASN A 139 7.58 -8.92 -0.63
C ASN A 139 8.65 -8.12 0.13
N SER A 140 8.43 -6.82 0.28
CA SER A 140 9.05 -5.96 1.29
C SER A 140 7.95 -5.18 2.06
N PRO A 141 7.96 -5.18 3.40
CA PRO A 141 6.97 -4.43 4.17
C PRO A 141 7.01 -2.94 3.84
N ILE A 142 5.84 -2.35 3.60
CA ILE A 142 5.69 -0.91 3.41
C ILE A 142 5.38 -0.26 4.76
N ARG A 143 6.17 0.75 5.13
CA ARG A 143 5.99 1.53 6.35
C ARG A 143 5.11 2.72 6.05
N ALA A 144 3.90 2.70 6.59
CA ALA A 144 2.87 3.70 6.33
C ALA A 144 2.15 4.15 7.61
N SER A 145 2.55 3.65 8.78
CA SER A 145 1.84 3.94 10.03
C SER A 145 2.08 5.36 10.52
N TYR A 146 1.16 5.88 11.33
CA TYR A 146 1.33 7.21 11.91
C TYR A 146 2.57 7.28 12.81
N ALA A 147 3.36 8.34 12.64
CA ALA A 147 4.30 8.78 13.65
C ALA A 147 3.58 9.51 14.79
N GLN A 148 4.22 9.61 15.95
CA GLN A 148 3.68 10.39 17.07
C GLN A 148 3.50 11.86 16.67
N GLY A 149 2.27 12.37 16.80
CA GLY A 149 1.94 13.75 16.44
C GLY A 149 1.45 13.93 15.00
N SER A 150 1.50 12.90 14.16
CA SER A 150 1.08 12.96 12.75
C SER A 150 -0.36 12.49 12.50
N VAL A 151 -1.13 12.17 13.55
CA VAL A 151 -2.52 11.70 13.40
C VAL A 151 -3.44 12.89 13.08
N PRO A 152 -4.10 12.91 11.91
CA PRO A 152 -4.99 14.01 11.54
C PRO A 152 -6.27 14.06 12.38
N PRO A 153 -6.95 15.23 12.45
CA PRO A 153 -8.27 15.32 13.06
C PRO A 153 -9.28 14.35 12.43
N GLY A 154 -10.09 13.69 13.27
CA GLY A 154 -11.12 12.74 12.82
C GLY A 154 -10.62 11.30 12.62
N VAL A 155 -9.31 11.07 12.67
CA VAL A 155 -8.70 9.75 12.68
C VAL A 155 -8.55 9.25 14.13
N ALA A 156 -8.75 7.95 14.34
CA ALA A 156 -8.53 7.33 15.63
C ALA A 156 -7.04 7.42 16.01
N VAL A 157 -6.74 8.06 17.14
CA VAL A 157 -5.38 8.10 17.68
C VAL A 157 -5.04 6.71 18.23
N PRO A 158 -3.99 6.05 17.73
CA PRO A 158 -3.59 4.73 18.24
C PRO A 158 -3.24 4.79 19.73
N ALA A 159 -3.65 3.80 20.50
CA ALA A 159 -3.25 3.67 21.92
C ALA A 159 -1.72 3.54 22.08
N GLN A 160 -1.05 3.01 21.06
CA GLN A 160 0.40 2.95 20.92
C GLN A 160 0.76 3.25 19.47
N TYR A 161 1.86 3.96 19.24
CA TYR A 161 2.40 4.18 17.89
C TYR A 161 3.26 2.98 17.47
N CYS A 162 3.33 2.73 16.15
CA CYS A 162 4.16 1.64 15.65
C CYS A 162 5.65 1.96 15.88
N PRO A 163 6.41 1.11 16.59
CA PRO A 163 7.79 1.42 16.96
C PRO A 163 8.74 1.46 15.77
N THR A 164 8.44 0.67 14.73
CA THR A 164 9.33 0.46 13.59
C THR A 164 8.58 0.45 12.27
N CYS A 165 7.37 1.00 12.18
CA CYS A 165 6.64 1.03 10.91
C CYS A 165 5.96 2.36 10.62
N ALA A 166 6.40 3.42 11.30
CA ALA A 166 6.02 4.77 10.92
C ALA A 166 6.44 5.07 9.47
N GLY A 167 5.49 5.60 8.69
CA GLY A 167 5.68 6.08 7.33
C GLY A 167 5.99 7.57 7.27
N LEU A 168 5.63 8.19 6.15
CA LEU A 168 5.73 9.64 5.93
C LEU A 168 4.41 10.32 6.30
N ASP A 169 4.50 11.58 6.70
CA ASP A 169 3.36 12.46 7.00
C ASP A 169 3.34 13.60 5.98
N PHE A 170 2.24 13.75 5.24
CA PHE A 170 2.14 14.82 4.25
C PHE A 170 2.14 16.22 4.87
N ALA A 171 1.51 16.37 6.04
CA ALA A 171 1.48 17.66 6.74
C ALA A 171 2.83 17.98 7.41
N ASP A 172 3.67 16.95 7.59
CA ASP A 172 5.00 16.99 8.20
C ASP A 172 5.03 17.77 9.52
N GLN A 173 4.04 17.51 10.37
CA GLN A 173 3.90 18.26 11.61
C GLN A 173 5.07 17.92 12.55
N GLY A 174 5.90 18.93 12.82
CA GLY A 174 7.08 18.76 13.68
C GLY A 174 8.33 18.22 12.98
N GLY A 175 8.34 18.15 11.64
CA GLY A 175 9.51 17.72 10.86
C GLY A 175 9.82 16.23 11.02
N VAL A 176 8.78 15.41 11.12
CA VAL A 176 8.89 13.96 11.34
C VAL A 176 9.51 13.26 10.13
N ASN A 177 9.29 13.79 8.92
CA ASN A 177 9.88 13.24 7.71
C ASN A 177 11.40 13.45 7.68
N GLU A 178 11.87 14.65 8.05
CA GLU A 178 13.30 14.95 8.16
C GLU A 178 13.95 14.15 9.27
N ALA A 179 13.28 13.99 10.41
CA ALA A 179 13.77 13.17 11.52
C ALA A 179 13.99 11.72 11.06
N LEU A 180 13.01 11.13 10.37
CA LEU A 180 13.12 9.80 9.80
C LEU A 180 14.32 9.68 8.83
N VAL A 181 14.46 10.62 7.89
CA VAL A 181 15.55 10.61 6.93
C VAL A 181 16.91 10.81 7.61
N ALA A 182 16.98 11.69 8.61
CA ALA A 182 18.18 11.92 9.41
C ALA A 182 18.58 10.65 10.19
N GLU A 183 17.62 9.90 10.74
CA GLU A 183 17.88 8.62 11.41
C GLU A 183 18.44 7.57 10.46
N ILE A 184 17.89 7.43 9.25
CA ILE A 184 18.43 6.53 8.21
C ILE A 184 19.88 6.89 7.90
N LEU A 185 20.14 8.19 7.67
CA LEU A 185 21.49 8.67 7.38
C LEU A 185 22.42 8.55 8.58
N ALA A 186 21.95 8.67 9.81
CA ALA A 186 22.76 8.52 11.02
C ALA A 186 23.11 7.06 11.30
N ALA A 187 22.17 6.13 11.06
CA ALA A 187 22.40 4.69 11.19
C ALA A 187 23.50 4.21 10.23
N GLY A 188 23.58 4.80 9.03
CA GLY A 188 24.67 4.56 8.10
C GLY A 188 24.73 3.15 7.54
N ALA A 189 23.68 2.36 7.71
CA ALA A 189 23.58 1.01 7.16
C ALA A 189 23.48 1.11 5.62
N PRO A 190 24.41 0.49 4.88
CA PRO A 190 24.41 0.55 3.43
C PRO A 190 23.19 -0.20 2.87
N GLY A 191 22.70 0.26 1.71
CA GLY A 191 21.51 -0.27 1.09
C GLY A 191 20.61 0.80 0.47
N THR A 192 19.38 0.42 0.15
CA THR A 192 18.40 1.29 -0.50
C THR A 192 17.15 1.46 0.35
N TYR A 193 16.78 2.72 0.57
CA TYR A 193 15.59 3.13 1.30
C TYR A 193 14.70 3.90 0.32
N VAL A 194 13.50 3.39 0.05
CA VAL A 194 12.58 4.00 -0.91
C VAL A 194 11.50 4.79 -0.18
N LEU A 195 11.25 6.01 -0.65
CA LEU A 195 10.25 6.94 -0.13
C LEU A 195 9.25 7.24 -1.25
N SER A 196 8.02 6.76 -1.11
CA SER A 196 6.90 7.02 -2.02
C SER A 196 6.02 8.11 -1.45
N ALA A 197 5.96 9.26 -2.11
CA ALA A 197 5.22 10.42 -1.62
C ALA A 197 4.85 11.39 -2.74
N PRO A 198 3.84 12.26 -2.53
CA PRO A 198 3.54 13.36 -3.43
C PRO A 198 4.72 14.28 -3.65
N TRP A 199 4.67 15.04 -4.75
CA TRP A 199 5.80 15.87 -5.20
C TRP A 199 6.25 16.89 -4.13
N GLU A 200 5.32 17.46 -3.39
CA GLU A 200 5.60 18.44 -2.34
C GLU A 200 6.48 17.85 -1.24
N THR A 201 6.11 16.67 -0.73
CA THR A 201 6.86 15.93 0.29
C THR A 201 8.24 15.52 -0.24
N VAL A 202 8.30 14.99 -1.47
CA VAL A 202 9.58 14.61 -2.11
C VAL A 202 10.50 15.83 -2.26
N ARG A 203 9.98 16.96 -2.76
CA ARG A 203 10.75 18.18 -2.96
C ARG A 203 11.25 18.75 -1.63
N ALA A 204 10.42 18.76 -0.60
CA ALA A 204 10.80 19.22 0.73
C ALA A 204 11.93 18.38 1.33
N LEU A 205 11.81 17.05 1.29
CA LEU A 205 12.83 16.13 1.76
C LEU A 205 14.15 16.26 0.97
N LEU A 206 14.09 16.33 -0.36
CA LEU A 206 15.28 16.54 -1.19
C LEU A 206 15.99 17.85 -0.83
N ALA A 207 15.23 18.94 -0.64
CA ALA A 207 15.79 20.23 -0.25
C ALA A 207 16.42 20.20 1.15
N SER A 208 15.77 19.54 2.11
CA SER A 208 16.25 19.38 3.49
C SER A 208 17.59 18.63 3.53
N VAL A 209 17.66 17.46 2.88
CA VAL A 209 18.89 16.65 2.86
C VAL A 209 20.02 17.36 2.12
N ALA A 210 19.72 18.04 1.01
CA ALA A 210 20.70 18.83 0.27
C ALA A 210 21.27 20.00 1.10
N GLY A 211 20.42 20.66 1.89
CA GLY A 211 20.83 21.75 2.78
C GLY A 211 21.77 21.30 3.91
N ALA A 212 21.56 20.10 4.45
CA ALA A 212 22.41 19.54 5.51
C ALA A 212 23.81 19.11 5.03
N GLY A 213 23.98 18.83 3.74
CA GLY A 213 25.21 18.26 3.17
C GLY A 213 26.36 19.25 2.89
N GLY A 214 26.19 20.55 3.16
CA GLY A 214 27.23 21.58 3.00
C GLY A 214 27.69 21.86 1.56
N ARG A 215 27.22 21.09 0.57
CA ARG A 215 27.48 21.23 -0.87
C ARG A 215 26.16 21.35 -1.61
N ALA A 216 26.04 22.33 -2.50
CA ALA A 216 24.83 22.51 -3.30
C ALA A 216 24.62 21.31 -4.24
N LEU A 217 23.62 20.48 -3.94
CA LEU A 217 23.10 19.47 -4.87
C LEU A 217 22.07 20.12 -5.81
N PRO A 218 21.99 19.72 -7.08
CA PRO A 218 21.05 20.28 -8.04
C PRO A 218 19.63 19.73 -7.80
N VAL A 219 19.01 20.14 -6.70
CA VAL A 219 17.64 19.71 -6.35
C VAL A 219 16.66 20.25 -7.38
N PRO A 220 15.79 19.40 -7.96
CA PRO A 220 14.76 19.83 -8.91
C PRO A 220 13.80 20.85 -8.26
N ALA A 221 13.60 21.99 -8.93
CA ALA A 221 12.73 23.06 -8.44
C ALA A 221 11.25 22.87 -8.80
N ALA A 222 10.96 22.06 -9.84
CA ALA A 222 9.62 21.86 -10.38
C ALA A 222 9.35 20.38 -10.65
N TYR A 223 8.07 20.02 -10.62
CA TYR A 223 7.61 18.68 -10.97
C TYR A 223 7.95 18.38 -12.44
N ALA A 224 8.62 17.26 -12.67
CA ALA A 224 9.12 16.85 -13.99
C ALA A 224 8.37 15.63 -14.57
N GLY A 225 7.22 15.29 -13.99
CA GLY A 225 6.38 14.15 -14.40
C GLY A 225 6.55 12.92 -13.48
N PRO A 226 5.63 11.95 -13.61
CA PRO A 226 5.57 10.78 -12.72
C PRO A 226 6.63 9.70 -13.04
N ASP A 227 7.32 9.81 -14.17
CA ASP A 227 8.38 8.87 -14.57
C ASP A 227 9.75 9.17 -13.94
N ARG A 228 9.82 10.26 -13.17
CA ARG A 228 11.06 10.75 -12.56
C ARG A 228 11.27 10.12 -11.20
N VAL A 229 12.42 9.49 -11.05
CA VAL A 229 12.90 8.94 -9.77
C VAL A 229 14.18 9.66 -9.39
N TYR A 230 14.26 10.13 -8.15
CA TYR A 230 15.44 10.83 -7.63
C TYR A 230 16.16 9.94 -6.63
N ALA A 231 17.48 9.82 -6.73
CA ALA A 231 18.26 9.03 -5.79
C ALA A 231 19.38 9.87 -5.19
N LEU A 232 19.36 10.02 -3.87
CA LEU A 232 20.46 10.60 -3.11
C LEU A 232 21.30 9.47 -2.53
N SER A 233 22.57 9.40 -2.93
CA SER A 233 23.50 8.35 -2.50
C SER A 233 24.62 8.96 -1.68
N ARG A 234 24.90 8.34 -0.53
CA ARG A 234 26.08 8.65 0.29
C ARG A 234 27.01 7.45 0.31
N SER A 235 28.15 7.59 -0.36
CA SER A 235 29.19 6.56 -0.39
C SER A 235 29.85 6.34 0.98
N PRO A 236 30.57 5.22 1.19
CA PRO A 236 31.36 5.00 2.41
C PRO A 236 32.40 6.09 2.70
N SER A 237 32.86 6.81 1.67
CA SER A 237 33.79 7.93 1.83
C SER A 237 33.12 9.22 2.35
N GLY A 238 31.80 9.22 2.50
CA GLY A 238 31.00 10.39 2.86
C GLY A 238 30.61 11.28 1.68
N ALA A 239 31.06 10.96 0.45
CA ALA A 239 30.65 11.71 -0.74
C ALA A 239 29.15 11.51 -1.00
N VAL A 240 28.44 12.62 -1.19
CA VAL A 240 27.01 12.65 -1.51
C VAL A 240 26.80 13.03 -2.98
N ALA A 241 25.91 12.32 -3.66
CA ALA A 241 25.50 12.60 -5.03
C ALA A 241 23.98 12.53 -5.16
N LEU A 242 23.43 13.30 -6.10
CA LEU A 242 22.04 13.21 -6.55
C LEU A 242 22.02 12.70 -7.98
N ALA A 243 21.33 11.59 -8.20
CA ALA A 243 21.03 11.02 -9.50
C ALA A 243 19.55 11.20 -9.84
N THR A 244 19.24 11.34 -11.12
CA THR A 244 17.86 11.37 -11.62
C THR A 244 17.71 10.32 -12.69
N TYR A 245 16.70 9.47 -12.52
CA TYR A 245 16.30 8.45 -13.47
C TYR A 245 14.98 8.87 -14.13
N ASP A 246 14.79 8.44 -15.37
CA ASP A 246 13.59 8.63 -16.17
C ASP A 246 13.16 7.27 -16.72
N ALA A 247 11.97 6.82 -16.33
CA ALA A 247 11.43 5.55 -16.78
C ALA A 247 10.87 5.64 -18.21
N HIS A 248 10.59 6.84 -18.73
CA HIS A 248 10.03 7.07 -20.07
C HIS A 248 8.79 6.20 -20.37
N LEU A 249 7.84 6.14 -19.45
CA LEU A 249 6.71 5.23 -19.52
C LEU A 249 5.54 5.82 -20.31
N SER A 250 4.90 4.96 -21.11
CA SER A 250 3.70 5.29 -21.88
C SER A 250 2.63 4.20 -21.63
N PRO A 251 2.02 4.18 -20.43
CA PRO A 251 0.98 3.19 -20.08
C PRO A 251 -0.25 3.32 -20.98
N ALA A 252 -0.98 2.22 -21.17
CA ALA A 252 -2.27 2.27 -21.86
C ALA A 252 -3.35 2.81 -20.91
N ALA A 253 -4.42 3.38 -21.48
CA ALA A 253 -5.54 3.91 -20.70
C ALA A 253 -6.51 2.84 -20.17
N THR A 254 -6.28 1.56 -20.50
CA THR A 254 -7.11 0.43 -20.10
C THR A 254 -6.58 -0.22 -18.84
N TYR A 255 -7.43 -0.99 -18.15
CA TYR A 255 -6.99 -1.79 -17.01
C TYR A 255 -5.85 -2.75 -17.40
N PRO A 256 -4.83 -2.94 -16.54
CA PRO A 256 -3.68 -3.77 -16.86
C PRO A 256 -4.08 -5.20 -17.25
N VAL A 257 -3.52 -5.70 -18.35
CA VAL A 257 -3.66 -7.11 -18.74
C VAL A 257 -2.59 -7.91 -18.02
N LEU A 258 -3.01 -8.88 -17.21
CA LEU A 258 -2.08 -9.76 -16.52
C LEU A 258 -1.20 -10.56 -17.50
N PRO A 259 0.10 -10.77 -17.19
CA PRO A 259 1.01 -11.49 -18.09
C PRO A 259 0.64 -12.95 -18.35
N ALA A 260 -0.18 -13.54 -17.47
CA ALA A 260 -0.72 -14.89 -17.59
C ALA A 260 -2.15 -14.92 -17.02
N PRO A 261 -3.03 -15.81 -17.51
CA PRO A 261 -4.37 -15.97 -16.95
C PRO A 261 -4.29 -16.53 -15.52
N VAL A 262 -5.13 -16.01 -14.63
CA VAL A 262 -5.29 -16.54 -13.27
C VAL A 262 -6.16 -17.80 -13.31
N ALA A 263 -5.64 -18.87 -12.71
CA ALA A 263 -6.33 -20.15 -12.62
C ALA A 263 -7.61 -20.01 -11.77
N ARG A 264 -8.68 -20.67 -12.20
CA ARG A 264 -9.99 -20.63 -11.53
C ARG A 264 -10.23 -21.91 -10.72
N GLY A 265 -10.85 -21.76 -9.56
CA GLY A 265 -11.18 -22.84 -8.62
C GLY A 265 -12.66 -22.93 -8.29
N THR A 266 -13.06 -24.00 -7.58
CA THR A 266 -14.43 -24.17 -7.07
C THR A 266 -14.53 -23.68 -5.62
N CYS A 267 -15.63 -23.01 -5.28
CA CYS A 267 -15.90 -22.58 -3.91
C CYS A 267 -15.98 -23.77 -2.95
N THR A 268 -15.39 -23.63 -1.76
CA THR A 268 -15.50 -24.60 -0.66
C THR A 268 -16.09 -23.92 0.56
N PRO A 269 -17.41 -23.76 0.65
CA PRO A 269 -18.02 -22.95 1.69
C PRO A 269 -17.94 -23.64 3.06
N PRO A 270 -17.87 -22.87 4.16
CA PRO A 270 -17.97 -23.42 5.50
C PRO A 270 -19.36 -24.02 5.75
N THR A 271 -19.47 -24.81 6.82
CA THR A 271 -20.75 -25.33 7.31
C THR A 271 -21.13 -24.65 8.62
N PRO A 272 -22.32 -24.03 8.74
CA PRO A 272 -23.32 -23.84 7.69
C PRO A 272 -22.86 -22.84 6.61
N SER A 273 -23.37 -22.99 5.38
CA SER A 273 -23.08 -22.07 4.28
C SER A 273 -23.91 -20.78 4.32
N THR A 274 -24.96 -20.74 5.14
CA THR A 274 -25.80 -19.56 5.36
C THR A 274 -26.27 -19.50 6.82
N LEU A 275 -26.49 -18.28 7.33
CA LEU A 275 -27.12 -18.01 8.62
C LEU A 275 -28.18 -16.92 8.41
N THR A 276 -29.39 -17.13 8.88
CA THR A 276 -30.45 -16.11 8.84
C THR A 276 -30.94 -15.82 10.25
N VAL A 277 -30.99 -14.54 10.62
CA VAL A 277 -31.50 -14.04 11.90
C VAL A 277 -32.70 -13.14 11.60
N ARG A 278 -33.87 -13.55 12.07
CA ARG A 278 -35.13 -12.81 11.88
C ARG A 278 -35.70 -12.32 13.20
N ALA A 279 -36.17 -11.09 13.23
CA ALA A 279 -36.81 -10.51 14.40
C ALA A 279 -37.94 -11.40 14.95
N GLY A 280 -37.98 -11.59 16.26
CA GLY A 280 -38.99 -12.40 16.95
C GLY A 280 -38.74 -13.91 16.92
N VAL A 281 -37.75 -14.40 16.17
CA VAL A 281 -37.36 -15.81 16.16
C VAL A 281 -36.21 -16.04 17.15
N GLY A 282 -36.36 -17.01 18.05
CA GLY A 282 -35.27 -17.42 18.95
C GLY A 282 -34.78 -16.33 19.91
N GLY A 283 -35.61 -15.29 20.17
CA GLY A 283 -35.23 -14.14 21.00
C GLY A 283 -34.48 -13.04 20.25
N ALA A 284 -34.32 -13.15 18.94
CA ALA A 284 -33.70 -12.11 18.11
C ALA A 284 -34.56 -10.84 18.04
N VAL A 285 -33.91 -9.69 18.06
CA VAL A 285 -34.50 -8.36 17.83
C VAL A 285 -33.63 -7.59 16.83
N VAL A 286 -34.22 -6.69 16.06
CA VAL A 286 -33.46 -5.80 15.17
C VAL A 286 -32.82 -4.70 16.02
N PRO A 287 -31.48 -4.52 15.96
CA PRO A 287 -30.82 -3.40 16.64
C PRO A 287 -31.41 -2.06 16.20
N ALA A 288 -31.58 -1.11 17.14
CA ALA A 288 -32.34 0.12 16.90
C ALA A 288 -31.81 0.97 15.72
N ALA A 289 -30.48 0.98 15.52
CA ALA A 289 -29.79 1.70 14.45
C ALA A 289 -29.21 0.76 13.38
N ALA A 290 -29.75 -0.46 13.27
CA ALA A 290 -29.43 -1.34 12.15
C ALA A 290 -29.70 -0.64 10.80
N ASN A 291 -28.75 -0.76 9.89
CA ASN A 291 -28.95 -0.40 8.49
C ASN A 291 -30.09 -1.24 7.90
N ARG A 292 -30.62 -0.78 6.76
CA ARG A 292 -31.75 -1.42 6.06
C ARG A 292 -31.52 -1.34 4.58
N GLY A 293 -31.81 -2.43 3.88
CA GLY A 293 -31.53 -2.55 2.44
C GLY A 293 -30.05 -2.37 2.13
N GLU A 294 -29.19 -3.04 2.91
CA GLU A 294 -27.73 -3.00 2.76
C GLU A 294 -27.20 -4.38 2.39
N THR A 295 -26.22 -4.42 1.49
CA THR A 295 -25.38 -5.60 1.26
C THR A 295 -23.91 -5.27 1.43
N VAL A 296 -23.19 -6.00 2.27
CA VAL A 296 -21.73 -5.87 2.41
C VAL A 296 -21.07 -7.15 1.92
N TYR A 297 -20.31 -7.02 0.83
CA TYR A 297 -19.45 -8.05 0.25
C TYR A 297 -18.08 -7.95 0.91
N ILE A 298 -17.68 -8.94 1.70
CA ILE A 298 -16.42 -8.91 2.44
C ILE A 298 -15.42 -9.85 1.78
N VAL A 299 -14.34 -9.26 1.29
CA VAL A 299 -13.17 -9.99 0.81
C VAL A 299 -12.06 -9.92 1.86
N ARG A 300 -11.43 -11.07 2.06
CA ARG A 300 -10.21 -11.16 2.86
C ARG A 300 -9.06 -10.55 2.07
N HIS A 301 -8.12 -9.89 2.77
CA HIS A 301 -6.86 -9.47 2.16
C HIS A 301 -6.10 -10.62 1.45
N ALA A 302 -5.51 -10.35 0.29
CA ALA A 302 -5.06 -11.30 -0.74
C ALA A 302 -3.85 -12.21 -0.40
N GLU A 303 -3.43 -12.26 0.85
CA GLU A 303 -2.15 -12.80 1.33
C GLU A 303 -1.91 -14.31 1.04
N ALA A 304 -1.63 -14.73 -0.19
CA ALA A 304 -1.46 -16.15 -0.52
C ALA A 304 -0.09 -16.70 -0.10
N HIS A 305 0.04 -16.90 1.22
CA HIS A 305 1.27 -17.27 1.91
C HIS A 305 1.86 -18.61 1.45
N PRO A 306 3.19 -18.75 1.54
CA PRO A 306 3.89 -20.00 1.27
C PRO A 306 3.74 -21.05 2.39
N GLN A 307 3.35 -20.64 3.61
CA GLN A 307 3.07 -21.49 4.78
C GLN A 307 1.97 -20.88 5.67
N GLY A 308 1.47 -21.63 6.66
CA GLY A 308 0.26 -21.31 7.42
C GLY A 308 0.28 -20.02 8.27
N TYR A 309 1.44 -19.46 8.61
CA TYR A 309 1.53 -18.15 9.28
C TYR A 309 2.82 -17.39 8.91
N TRP A 310 2.86 -16.77 7.74
CA TRP A 310 3.91 -15.83 7.36
C TRP A 310 3.26 -14.51 6.96
N SER A 311 3.44 -13.40 7.65
CA SER A 311 2.85 -12.10 7.31
C SER A 311 3.62 -10.95 7.96
N ASP A 312 3.91 -9.95 7.15
CA ASP A 312 4.32 -8.61 7.54
C ASP A 312 3.19 -7.59 7.32
N ASN A 313 1.94 -8.06 7.34
CA ASN A 313 0.72 -7.31 7.01
C ASN A 313 0.70 -6.65 5.61
N ASN A 314 1.62 -7.03 4.70
CA ASN A 314 1.50 -6.79 3.27
C ASN A 314 1.43 -8.12 2.50
N TYR A 315 0.85 -8.16 1.30
CA TYR A 315 0.76 -9.41 0.55
C TYR A 315 2.04 -9.77 -0.21
N VAL A 316 2.23 -11.07 -0.46
CA VAL A 316 3.32 -11.59 -1.31
C VAL A 316 2.98 -11.56 -2.80
N GLY A 317 3.96 -11.86 -3.66
CA GLY A 317 3.79 -11.90 -5.12
C GLY A 317 2.58 -12.69 -5.62
N ALA A 318 2.23 -13.83 -5.00
CA ALA A 318 0.99 -14.57 -5.31
C ALA A 318 -0.28 -13.74 -4.99
N GLY A 319 -0.27 -12.98 -3.91
CA GLY A 319 -1.33 -12.05 -3.55
C GLY A 319 -1.50 -10.89 -4.55
N GLN A 320 -0.42 -10.40 -5.16
CA GLN A 320 -0.49 -9.40 -6.23
C GLN A 320 -1.30 -9.92 -7.44
N TRP A 321 -1.13 -11.19 -7.82
CA TRP A 321 -1.94 -11.80 -8.89
C TRP A 321 -3.42 -11.79 -8.55
N ARG A 322 -3.77 -12.19 -7.33
CA ARG A 322 -5.16 -12.16 -6.84
C ARG A 322 -5.71 -10.74 -6.81
N ALA A 323 -4.99 -9.78 -6.22
CA ALA A 323 -5.45 -8.40 -6.09
C ALA A 323 -5.73 -7.77 -7.47
N LEU A 324 -4.82 -7.95 -8.43
CA LEU A 324 -4.99 -7.43 -9.79
C LEU A 324 -6.10 -8.15 -10.58
N ASP A 325 -6.37 -9.42 -10.31
CA ASP A 325 -7.45 -10.19 -10.95
C ASP A 325 -8.81 -10.01 -10.25
N LEU A 326 -8.86 -9.42 -9.06
CA LEU A 326 -10.08 -9.24 -8.29
C LEU A 326 -11.25 -8.59 -9.06
N PRO A 327 -11.06 -7.54 -9.90
CA PRO A 327 -12.14 -7.01 -10.74
C PRO A 327 -12.75 -8.06 -11.68
N ASP A 328 -11.92 -8.93 -12.23
CA ASP A 328 -12.33 -9.99 -13.14
C ASP A 328 -12.97 -11.16 -12.39
N ALA A 329 -12.42 -11.52 -11.24
CA ALA A 329 -12.91 -12.60 -10.37
C ALA A 329 -14.31 -12.31 -9.80
N LEU A 330 -14.59 -11.04 -9.48
CA LEU A 330 -15.85 -10.58 -8.92
C LEU A 330 -16.86 -10.09 -9.98
N ARG A 331 -16.49 -10.09 -11.26
CA ARG A 331 -17.35 -9.64 -12.36
C ARG A 331 -18.67 -10.41 -12.37
N GLY A 332 -19.78 -9.66 -12.23
CA GLY A 332 -21.13 -10.22 -12.22
C GLY A 332 -21.52 -10.97 -10.95
N LYS A 333 -20.65 -11.00 -9.92
CA LYS A 333 -20.93 -11.61 -8.61
C LYS A 333 -21.35 -10.59 -7.56
N VAL A 334 -20.81 -9.37 -7.67
CA VAL A 334 -21.04 -8.27 -6.73
C VAL A 334 -21.33 -6.98 -7.51
N THR A 335 -22.09 -6.08 -6.91
CA THR A 335 -22.43 -4.77 -7.50
C THR A 335 -22.40 -3.65 -6.45
N PRO A 336 -21.26 -3.44 -5.76
CA PRO A 336 -21.13 -2.38 -4.76
C PRO A 336 -21.19 -0.99 -5.40
N ASP A 337 -21.70 -0.02 -4.65
CA ASP A 337 -21.62 1.41 -4.97
C ASP A 337 -20.48 2.12 -4.22
N GLN A 338 -19.88 1.46 -3.22
CA GLN A 338 -18.75 1.96 -2.43
C GLN A 338 -17.74 0.86 -2.14
N VAL A 339 -16.46 1.23 -2.07
CA VAL A 339 -15.39 0.34 -1.59
C VAL A 339 -14.81 0.91 -0.29
N TRP A 340 -14.69 0.04 0.71
CA TRP A 340 -14.18 0.38 2.03
C TRP A 340 -13.04 -0.55 2.43
N SER A 341 -12.11 -0.03 3.22
CA SER A 341 -11.12 -0.83 3.90
C SER A 341 -10.72 -0.22 5.25
N GLN A 342 -9.89 -0.93 5.99
CA GLN A 342 -9.26 -0.41 7.19
C GLN A 342 -8.17 0.58 6.81
N ASP A 343 -7.83 1.48 7.72
CA ASP A 343 -6.78 2.46 7.51
C ASP A 343 -5.38 1.79 7.45
N PRO A 344 -4.63 1.89 6.31
CA PRO A 344 -3.29 1.32 6.16
C PRO A 344 -2.26 1.87 7.14
N ALA A 345 -2.51 3.06 7.71
CA ALA A 345 -1.62 3.69 8.68
C ALA A 345 -1.80 3.17 10.12
N THR A 346 -2.67 2.19 10.30
CA THR A 346 -2.70 1.35 11.49
C THR A 346 -1.68 0.21 11.37
N PHE A 347 -1.48 -0.57 12.44
CA PHE A 347 -0.52 -1.66 12.44
C PHE A 347 -1.01 -2.84 13.30
N SER A 348 -0.50 -4.02 12.98
CA SER A 348 -0.72 -5.23 13.77
C SER A 348 0.57 -6.03 13.93
N ARG A 349 0.55 -6.99 14.85
CA ARG A 349 1.66 -7.92 15.02
C ARG A 349 1.66 -8.95 13.90
N GLY A 350 2.81 -9.10 13.22
CA GLY A 350 3.06 -10.15 12.23
C GLY A 350 4.13 -11.12 12.71
N THR A 351 4.74 -11.86 11.77
CA THR A 351 5.90 -12.71 12.08
C THR A 351 7.14 -11.87 12.35
N VAL A 352 8.05 -12.48 13.12
CA VAL A 352 9.29 -11.87 13.57
C VAL A 352 10.33 -11.92 12.43
N SER A 353 10.93 -10.78 12.12
CA SER A 353 12.08 -10.70 11.20
C SER A 353 13.38 -11.23 11.82
N GLY A 354 14.41 -11.41 11.00
CA GLY A 354 15.74 -11.83 11.48
C GLY A 354 16.42 -10.88 12.47
N VAL A 355 15.91 -9.65 12.62
CA VAL A 355 16.40 -8.64 13.56
C VAL A 355 15.42 -8.35 14.71
N GLY A 356 14.34 -9.13 14.83
CA GLY A 356 13.38 -9.03 15.94
C GLY A 356 12.22 -8.05 15.73
N GLU A 357 12.12 -7.36 14.58
CA GLU A 357 10.91 -6.57 14.24
C GLU A 357 9.71 -7.51 14.08
N GLN A 358 8.56 -7.14 14.66
CA GLN A 358 7.33 -7.96 14.65
C GLN A 358 6.04 -7.14 14.50
N TYR A 359 6.16 -5.83 14.29
CA TYR A 359 5.04 -4.91 14.10
C TYR A 359 5.15 -4.28 12.72
N TRP A 360 4.05 -4.31 11.98
CA TRP A 360 4.04 -3.92 10.56
C TRP A 360 2.79 -3.14 10.22
N SER A 361 2.89 -2.16 9.33
CA SER A 361 1.75 -1.38 8.85
C SER A 361 0.76 -2.27 8.13
N SER A 362 -0.53 -2.08 8.35
CA SER A 362 -1.56 -3.02 7.90
C SER A 362 -2.13 -2.66 6.53
N VAL A 363 -1.25 -2.68 5.50
CA VAL A 363 -1.53 -2.19 4.15
C VAL A 363 -2.31 -3.17 3.26
N ALA A 364 -2.18 -4.49 3.49
CA ALA A 364 -2.73 -5.52 2.60
C ALA A 364 -4.25 -5.39 2.34
N PRO A 365 -5.12 -5.11 3.32
CA PRO A 365 -6.56 -5.06 3.07
C PRO A 365 -6.97 -3.98 2.05
N ALA A 366 -6.44 -2.75 2.18
CA ALA A 366 -6.76 -1.68 1.25
C ALA A 366 -6.18 -1.98 -0.15
N LEU A 367 -4.92 -2.43 -0.20
CA LEU A 367 -4.24 -2.76 -1.46
C LEU A 367 -4.83 -4.00 -2.16
N THR A 368 -5.59 -4.84 -1.45
CA THR A 368 -6.32 -5.97 -2.05
C THR A 368 -7.51 -5.48 -2.88
N VAL A 369 -8.27 -4.50 -2.37
CA VAL A 369 -9.48 -3.99 -3.03
C VAL A 369 -9.24 -2.76 -3.91
N ALA A 370 -8.08 -2.11 -3.78
CA ALA A 370 -7.71 -0.96 -4.62
C ALA A 370 -7.84 -1.27 -6.13
N PRO A 371 -7.33 -2.39 -6.68
CA PRO A 371 -7.49 -2.66 -8.10
C PRO A 371 -8.95 -2.82 -8.54
N TYR A 372 -9.82 -3.37 -7.68
CA TYR A 372 -11.27 -3.40 -7.92
C TYR A 372 -11.87 -1.99 -7.97
N ALA A 373 -11.53 -1.13 -7.02
CA ALA A 373 -12.00 0.25 -6.99
C ALA A 373 -11.57 1.01 -8.26
N ILE A 374 -10.30 0.87 -8.65
CA ILE A 374 -9.71 1.46 -9.86
C ILE A 374 -10.44 0.99 -11.12
N ALA A 375 -10.63 -0.32 -11.28
CA ALA A 375 -11.27 -0.90 -12.47
C ALA A 375 -12.72 -0.47 -12.65
N ASN A 376 -13.43 -0.19 -11.56
CA ASN A 376 -14.85 0.14 -11.56
C ASN A 376 -15.12 1.65 -11.36
N GLY A 377 -14.08 2.48 -11.27
CA GLY A 377 -14.23 3.93 -11.06
C GLY A 377 -14.91 4.27 -9.73
N LEU A 378 -14.63 3.49 -8.68
CA LEU A 378 -15.17 3.69 -7.34
C LEU A 378 -14.13 4.36 -6.43
N ALA A 379 -14.60 5.23 -5.54
CA ALA A 379 -13.79 5.74 -4.44
C ALA A 379 -13.45 4.62 -3.45
N LEU A 380 -12.22 4.64 -2.92
CA LEU A 380 -11.80 3.75 -1.84
C LEU A 380 -11.77 4.54 -0.53
N HIS A 381 -12.70 4.22 0.35
CA HIS A 381 -12.83 4.84 1.66
C HIS A 381 -12.09 4.06 2.74
N LEU A 382 -11.62 4.77 3.77
CA LEU A 382 -10.96 4.15 4.92
C LEU A 382 -11.81 4.36 6.17
N ALA A 383 -11.99 3.29 6.95
CA ALA A 383 -12.61 3.34 8.28
C ALA A 383 -11.62 3.89 9.34
N SER A 384 -11.04 5.06 9.08
CA SER A 384 -9.95 5.66 9.87
C SER A 384 -10.37 6.14 11.26
N SER A 385 -11.68 6.22 11.53
CA SER A 385 -12.20 6.50 12.88
C SER A 385 -12.17 5.28 13.81
N LEU A 386 -11.74 4.10 13.33
CA LEU A 386 -11.62 2.88 14.13
C LEU A 386 -10.16 2.65 14.54
N ASP A 387 -9.92 2.48 15.84
CA ASP A 387 -8.61 2.02 16.34
C ASP A 387 -8.53 0.49 16.23
N LEU A 388 -7.76 0.01 15.26
CA LEU A 388 -7.58 -1.44 15.04
C LEU A 388 -6.83 -2.16 16.17
N THR A 389 -6.20 -1.42 17.08
CA THR A 389 -5.53 -1.99 18.26
C THR A 389 -6.47 -2.11 19.47
N SER A 390 -7.68 -1.53 19.38
CA SER A 390 -8.66 -1.56 20.45
C SER A 390 -9.25 -2.96 20.65
N PRO A 391 -9.38 -3.44 21.90
CA PRO A 391 -10.10 -4.69 22.19
C PRO A 391 -11.61 -4.59 21.87
N ASP A 392 -12.17 -3.39 21.76
CA ASP A 392 -13.58 -3.16 21.39
C ASP A 392 -13.78 -3.10 19.86
N LEU A 393 -12.72 -3.29 19.07
CA LEU A 393 -12.78 -3.24 17.60
C LEU A 393 -13.89 -4.12 17.00
N PRO A 394 -14.15 -5.37 17.45
CA PRO A 394 -15.23 -6.18 16.88
C PRO A 394 -16.60 -5.50 16.97
N ARG A 395 -16.90 -4.88 18.11
CA ARG A 395 -18.13 -4.13 18.30
C ARG A 395 -18.12 -2.83 17.52
N ALA A 396 -17.04 -2.04 17.62
CA ALA A 396 -16.94 -0.75 16.96
C ALA A 396 -17.02 -0.85 15.43
N SER A 397 -16.38 -1.87 14.83
CA SER A 397 -16.48 -2.16 13.40
C SER A 397 -17.87 -2.66 13.00
N SER A 398 -18.52 -3.51 13.82
CA SER A 398 -19.91 -3.91 13.61
C SER A 398 -20.85 -2.70 13.63
N ASP A 399 -20.69 -1.82 14.62
CA ASP A 399 -21.47 -0.58 14.75
C ASP A 399 -21.21 0.37 13.58
N PHE A 400 -19.96 0.48 13.13
CA PHE A 400 -19.61 1.32 11.99
C PHE A 400 -20.28 0.86 10.69
N PHE A 401 -20.18 -0.44 10.38
CA PHE A 401 -20.64 -0.96 9.10
C PHE A 401 -22.13 -1.34 9.09
N PHE A 402 -22.71 -1.81 10.19
CA PHE A 402 -24.04 -2.45 10.15
C PHE A 402 -25.07 -1.83 11.09
N THR A 403 -24.66 -1.35 12.27
CA THR A 403 -25.58 -0.96 13.36
C THR A 403 -25.53 0.51 13.75
N GLY A 404 -24.91 1.36 12.93
CA GLY A 404 -24.79 2.80 13.13
C GLY A 404 -25.70 3.65 12.23
N GLY A 405 -26.50 3.05 11.35
CA GLY A 405 -27.41 3.75 10.44
C GLY A 405 -26.74 4.48 9.27
N ARG A 406 -25.45 4.23 9.04
CA ARG A 406 -24.61 4.96 8.07
C ARG A 406 -24.82 4.51 6.62
N PHE A 407 -25.15 3.25 6.41
CA PHE A 407 -25.06 2.60 5.09
C PHE A 407 -26.39 1.98 4.63
N SER A 408 -27.52 2.38 5.22
CA SER A 408 -28.85 2.02 4.70
C SER A 408 -29.00 2.37 3.21
N GLY A 409 -29.40 1.40 2.40
CA GLY A 409 -29.61 1.57 0.96
C GLY A 409 -28.35 1.50 0.10
N HIS A 410 -27.21 1.12 0.67
CA HIS A 410 -25.93 1.00 -0.02
C HIS A 410 -25.44 -0.44 -0.10
N ASP A 411 -24.68 -0.72 -1.15
CA ASP A 411 -23.98 -1.99 -1.32
C ASP A 411 -22.47 -1.74 -1.26
N LEU A 412 -21.77 -2.39 -0.34
CA LEU A 412 -20.36 -2.11 -0.04
C LEU A 412 -19.48 -3.30 -0.44
N LEU A 413 -18.30 -3.04 -1.01
CA LEU A 413 -17.19 -4.00 -1.02
C LEU A 413 -16.20 -3.64 0.09
N LEU A 414 -15.95 -4.57 0.98
CA LEU A 414 -15.11 -4.39 2.16
C LEU A 414 -13.86 -5.29 2.08
N GLY A 415 -12.69 -4.69 1.96
CA GLY A 415 -11.41 -5.37 2.15
C GLY A 415 -10.97 -5.30 3.61
N TRP A 416 -10.83 -6.42 4.31
CA TRP A 416 -10.53 -6.42 5.74
C TRP A 416 -9.58 -7.55 6.20
N THR A 417 -9.01 -7.40 7.40
CA THR A 417 -8.12 -8.42 8.00
C THR A 417 -8.89 -9.67 8.42
N PHE A 418 -8.39 -10.85 8.02
CA PHE A 418 -9.13 -12.12 8.14
C PHE A 418 -9.48 -12.52 9.57
N THR A 419 -8.61 -12.24 10.55
CA THR A 419 -8.87 -12.59 11.96
C THR A 419 -9.96 -11.72 12.57
N GLN A 420 -10.16 -10.52 12.03
CA GLN A 420 -11.10 -9.53 12.55
C GLN A 420 -12.49 -9.70 11.94
N VAL A 421 -12.60 -10.20 10.69
CA VAL A 421 -13.90 -10.37 10.03
C VAL A 421 -14.85 -11.29 10.83
N PRO A 422 -14.47 -12.52 11.25
CA PRO A 422 -15.36 -13.36 12.05
C PRO A 422 -15.76 -12.70 13.38
N GLN A 423 -14.88 -11.89 13.97
CA GLN A 423 -15.16 -11.20 15.23
C GLN A 423 -16.17 -10.06 15.03
N MET A 424 -16.01 -9.25 13.97
CA MET A 424 -16.96 -8.22 13.57
C MET A 424 -18.34 -8.83 13.29
N ILE A 425 -18.40 -9.93 12.54
CA ILE A 425 -19.66 -10.62 12.23
C ILE A 425 -20.26 -11.28 13.47
N ALA A 426 -19.46 -11.84 14.36
CA ALA A 426 -19.96 -12.36 15.64
C ALA A 426 -20.54 -11.25 16.54
N ALA A 427 -19.92 -10.06 16.56
CA ALA A 427 -20.45 -8.90 17.26
C ALA A 427 -21.78 -8.43 16.65
N LEU A 428 -21.88 -8.42 15.31
CA LEU A 428 -23.12 -8.13 14.60
C LEU A 428 -24.21 -9.12 15.00
N VAL A 429 -23.97 -10.42 14.89
CA VAL A 429 -24.97 -11.44 15.27
C VAL A 429 -25.35 -11.30 16.74
N ALA A 430 -24.39 -11.09 17.64
CA ALA A 430 -24.66 -10.89 19.07
C ALA A 430 -25.56 -9.67 19.34
N SER A 431 -25.46 -8.60 18.55
CA SER A 431 -26.30 -7.41 18.70
C SER A 431 -27.80 -7.68 18.52
N TYR A 432 -28.16 -8.74 17.76
CA TYR A 432 -29.55 -9.18 17.59
C TYR A 432 -30.09 -9.96 18.79
N PHE A 433 -29.24 -10.46 19.69
CA PHE A 433 -29.65 -11.31 20.82
C PHE A 433 -29.26 -10.68 22.16
N PRO A 434 -29.91 -9.59 22.60
CA PRO A 434 -29.57 -8.90 23.85
C PRO A 434 -29.80 -9.76 25.11
N GLY A 435 -30.62 -10.80 25.01
CA GLY A 435 -30.80 -11.81 26.06
C GLY A 435 -29.78 -12.96 26.03
N GLY A 436 -28.81 -12.92 25.12
CA GLY A 436 -27.89 -14.02 24.83
C GLY A 436 -28.51 -15.09 23.91
N GLY A 437 -27.73 -16.15 23.62
CA GLY A 437 -28.18 -17.26 22.77
C GLY A 437 -27.92 -17.06 21.26
N ALA A 438 -27.10 -16.07 20.90
CA ALA A 438 -26.70 -15.84 19.52
C ALA A 438 -26.11 -17.11 18.88
N PRO A 439 -26.49 -17.46 17.64
CA PRO A 439 -25.88 -18.57 16.92
C PRO A 439 -24.40 -18.29 16.67
N GLN A 440 -23.61 -19.36 16.56
CA GLN A 440 -22.17 -19.24 16.30
C GLN A 440 -21.92 -18.90 14.83
N VAL A 441 -21.03 -17.92 14.61
CA VAL A 441 -20.50 -17.61 13.28
C VAL A 441 -19.39 -18.62 12.96
N PRO A 442 -19.35 -19.20 11.74
CA PRO A 442 -18.27 -20.11 11.34
C PRO A 442 -16.89 -19.43 11.45
N ALA A 443 -15.85 -20.23 11.70
CA ALA A 443 -14.48 -19.72 11.58
C ALA A 443 -14.13 -19.50 10.10
N TRP A 444 -13.35 -18.46 9.80
CA TRP A 444 -12.72 -18.28 8.49
C TRP A 444 -11.36 -19.00 8.48
N PRO A 445 -11.16 -20.06 7.67
CA PRO A 445 -9.91 -20.80 7.68
C PRO A 445 -8.71 -19.92 7.28
N PRO A 446 -7.54 -20.07 7.93
CA PRO A 446 -6.36 -19.24 7.65
C PRO A 446 -5.80 -19.43 6.23
N THR A 447 -6.11 -20.55 5.56
CA THR A 447 -5.69 -20.83 4.18
C THR A 447 -6.78 -20.50 3.14
N ASP A 448 -7.95 -20.04 3.59
CA ASP A 448 -9.05 -19.68 2.70
C ASP A 448 -8.96 -18.19 2.33
N TYR A 449 -8.47 -17.94 1.13
CA TYR A 449 -8.38 -16.61 0.51
C TYR A 449 -9.40 -16.42 -0.61
N ASP A 450 -10.25 -17.41 -0.86
CA ASP A 450 -11.14 -17.43 -2.02
C ASP A 450 -12.58 -17.13 -1.62
N SER A 451 -13.00 -17.48 -0.41
CA SER A 451 -14.37 -17.24 0.05
C SER A 451 -14.73 -15.76 0.07
N LEU A 452 -15.97 -15.49 -0.32
CA LEU A 452 -16.63 -14.19 -0.23
C LEU A 452 -17.72 -14.29 0.84
N TRP A 453 -17.63 -13.48 1.88
CA TRP A 453 -18.66 -13.42 2.92
C TRP A 453 -19.63 -12.29 2.59
N ILE A 454 -20.91 -12.60 2.47
CA ILE A 454 -21.94 -11.62 2.11
C ILE A 454 -22.84 -11.41 3.31
N VAL A 455 -22.98 -10.16 3.73
CA VAL A 455 -23.87 -9.75 4.81
C VAL A 455 -24.99 -8.93 4.22
N THR A 456 -26.24 -9.32 4.44
CA THR A 456 -27.41 -8.58 3.97
C THR A 456 -28.28 -8.20 5.16
N LEU A 457 -28.60 -6.91 5.27
CA LEU A 457 -29.65 -6.39 6.14
C LEU A 457 -30.81 -5.97 5.24
N ASP A 458 -31.93 -6.68 5.32
CA ASP A 458 -33.07 -6.42 4.43
C ASP A 458 -33.82 -5.12 4.77
N ALA A 459 -34.93 -4.83 4.09
CA ALA A 459 -35.73 -3.63 4.34
C ALA A 459 -36.34 -3.57 5.76
N SER A 460 -36.47 -4.70 6.45
CA SER A 460 -36.93 -4.79 7.83
C SER A 460 -35.77 -4.73 8.83
N GLY A 461 -34.54 -4.88 8.36
CA GLY A 461 -33.34 -5.05 9.17
C GLY A 461 -33.13 -6.50 9.62
N ASP A 462 -33.78 -7.49 9.00
CA ASP A 462 -33.44 -8.89 9.22
C ASP A 462 -32.09 -9.21 8.57
N LEU A 463 -31.28 -10.03 9.25
CA LEU A 463 -29.90 -10.31 8.88
C LEU A 463 -29.79 -11.66 8.15
N THR A 464 -29.10 -11.66 7.02
CA THR A 464 -28.62 -12.88 6.35
C THR A 464 -27.11 -12.82 6.16
N LEU A 465 -26.42 -13.89 6.55
CA LEU A 465 -25.02 -14.13 6.24
C LEU A 465 -24.95 -15.27 5.23
N ASP A 466 -24.29 -15.04 4.11
CA ASP A 466 -24.02 -16.04 3.08
C ASP A 466 -22.51 -16.25 2.94
N PHE A 467 -22.10 -17.50 3.12
CA PHE A 467 -20.72 -17.97 3.02
C PHE A 467 -20.53 -18.93 1.83
N SER A 468 -21.55 -19.06 0.97
CA SER A 468 -21.56 -20.01 -0.16
C SER A 468 -20.77 -19.54 -1.38
N GLN A 469 -20.46 -18.23 -1.44
CA GLN A 469 -19.84 -17.58 -2.59
C GLN A 469 -18.32 -17.48 -2.46
N CYS A 470 -17.63 -17.32 -3.59
CA CYS A 470 -16.19 -17.15 -3.65
C CYS A 470 -15.74 -16.31 -4.86
N GLU A 471 -14.52 -15.78 -4.81
CA GLU A 471 -13.81 -15.13 -5.93
C GLU A 471 -13.62 -16.12 -7.09
N GLY A 472 -13.44 -17.41 -6.79
CA GLY A 472 -13.22 -18.47 -7.76
C GLY A 472 -11.79 -18.49 -8.31
N ILE A 473 -10.83 -18.01 -7.53
CA ILE A 473 -9.38 -18.05 -7.81
C ILE A 473 -8.78 -19.29 -7.16
N ASP A 474 -8.07 -20.11 -7.94
CA ASP A 474 -7.31 -21.23 -7.40
C ASP A 474 -6.02 -20.73 -6.74
N SER A 475 -6.10 -20.49 -5.42
CA SER A 475 -4.97 -20.02 -4.61
C SER A 475 -3.71 -20.88 -4.75
N ALA A 476 -3.86 -22.20 -4.90
CA ALA A 476 -2.73 -23.13 -4.96
C ALA A 476 -2.03 -23.10 -6.32
N ALA A 477 -2.70 -22.60 -7.36
CA ALA A 477 -2.16 -22.46 -8.71
C ALA A 477 -1.59 -21.06 -9.00
N LEU A 478 -1.68 -20.11 -8.05
CA LEU A 478 -1.10 -18.79 -8.21
C LEU A 478 0.45 -18.87 -8.28
N PRO A 479 1.09 -18.15 -9.23
CA PRO A 479 2.54 -18.08 -9.27
C PRO A 479 3.10 -17.48 -7.98
N SER A 480 4.19 -18.05 -7.46
CA SER A 480 4.84 -17.54 -6.24
C SER A 480 5.54 -16.19 -6.44
N THR A 481 5.95 -15.87 -7.66
CA THR A 481 6.54 -14.58 -8.04
C THR A 481 5.48 -13.60 -8.48
N ALA A 482 5.64 -12.32 -8.16
CA ALA A 482 4.76 -11.25 -8.63
C ALA A 482 4.69 -11.18 -10.17
N PRO A 483 3.56 -10.71 -10.76
CA PRO A 483 3.47 -10.45 -12.19
C PRO A 483 4.47 -9.36 -12.60
N ARG A 484 5.22 -9.60 -13.68
CA ARG A 484 6.14 -8.63 -14.27
C ARG A 484 5.53 -7.97 -15.50
N PHE A 485 5.55 -6.65 -15.51
CA PHE A 485 5.00 -5.80 -16.56
C PHE A 485 6.09 -5.06 -17.33
#